data_AF-A0A379V1F2-F1
#
_entry.id   AF-A0A379V1F2-F1
#
_cell.length_a   1.000
_cell.length_b   1.000
_cell.length_c   1.000
_cell.angle_alpha   90.00
_cell.angle_beta   90.00
_cell.angle_gamma   90.00
#
_symmetry.space_group_name_H-M   'P 1'
#
loop_
_entity.id
_entity.type
_entity.pdbx_description
1 polymer ?
#
loop_
_entity_poly.entity_id
_entity_poly.type
_entity_poly.pdbx_seq_one_letter_code
_entity_poly.pdbx_strand_id
1 'polypeptide(L)'
;MGLGTDIDTGLPMGLSLNVYAKYQWQNYGASNENEWDGYRFKVKYFVPITDLWGGKLSYIGFTNFDWGSDLGDDPNRTSNSIASSHILALNYDHWHYSVVARYFHNGGQWQNGAKLNWGDGDFSAKSTGWGGYLVVGYNF
;
A
#
# COMPACT_ATOMS: atom_id res chain seq x y z
N MET A 1 -1.96 12.33 -10.41
CA MET A 1 -0.81 12.89 -11.14
C MET A 1 0.09 13.64 -10.19
N GLY A 2 1.39 13.80 -10.48
CA GLY A 2 2.29 14.56 -9.62
C GLY A 2 3.77 14.42 -9.99
N LEU A 3 4.65 14.65 -9.03
CA LEU A 3 6.11 14.69 -9.21
C LEU A 3 6.77 13.50 -8.53
N GLY A 4 7.83 12.99 -9.15
CA GLY A 4 8.63 11.87 -8.63
C GLY A 4 10.12 12.15 -8.74
N THR A 5 10.91 11.47 -7.91
CA THR A 5 12.37 11.53 -7.91
C THR A 5 12.96 10.19 -7.49
N ASP A 6 14.15 9.90 -8.02
CA ASP A 6 15.03 8.84 -7.54
C ASP A 6 16.16 9.46 -6.74
N ILE A 7 16.50 8.84 -5.61
CA ILE A 7 17.48 9.35 -4.66
C ILE A 7 18.74 8.49 -4.72
N ASP A 8 19.88 9.13 -4.98
CA ASP A 8 21.18 8.52 -4.71
C ASP A 8 21.43 8.54 -3.20
N THR A 9 21.47 7.34 -2.61
CA THR A 9 21.65 7.15 -1.17
C THR A 9 23.13 6.95 -0.79
N GLY A 10 24.02 6.76 -1.76
CA GLY A 10 25.39 6.28 -1.52
C GLY A 10 25.47 4.82 -1.01
N LEU A 11 24.35 4.10 -0.98
CA LEU A 11 24.24 2.71 -0.54
C LEU A 11 23.85 1.80 -1.72
N PRO A 12 24.07 0.47 -1.63
CA PRO A 12 23.61 -0.49 -2.64
C PRO A 12 22.10 -0.71 -2.55
N MET A 13 21.30 0.34 -2.75
CA MET A 13 19.84 0.28 -2.76
C MET A 13 19.23 1.28 -3.74
N GLY A 14 18.05 0.96 -4.24
CA GLY A 14 17.20 1.92 -4.94
C GLY A 14 16.24 2.60 -3.98
N LEU A 15 16.04 3.91 -4.11
CA LEU A 15 15.05 4.67 -3.35
C LEU A 15 14.35 5.67 -4.29
N SER A 16 13.02 5.62 -4.31
CA SER A 16 12.19 6.51 -5.11
C SER A 16 11.10 7.12 -4.25
N LEU A 17 10.89 8.43 -4.41
CA LEU A 17 9.85 9.20 -3.73
C LEU A 17 8.92 9.84 -4.75
N ASN A 18 7.63 9.87 -4.47
CA ASN A 18 6.64 10.47 -5.34
C ASN A 18 5.54 11.16 -4.55
N VAL A 19 5.05 12.29 -5.04
CA VAL A 19 3.90 13.02 -4.49
C VAL A 19 2.84 13.13 -5.58
N TYR A 20 1.56 12.99 -5.23
CA TYR A 20 0.46 13.03 -6.18
C TYR A 20 -0.73 13.80 -5.63
N ALA A 21 -1.43 14.50 -6.51
CA ALA A 21 -2.85 14.83 -6.37
C ALA A 21 -3.68 13.83 -7.19
N LYS A 22 -4.93 13.58 -6.79
CA LYS A 22 -5.78 12.55 -7.39
C LYS A 22 -7.14 13.10 -7.77
N TYR A 23 -7.58 12.80 -9.01
CA TYR A 23 -8.98 12.86 -9.38
C TYR A 23 -9.58 11.47 -9.20
N GLN A 24 -10.61 11.37 -8.39
CA GLN A 24 -11.33 10.13 -8.09
C GLN A 24 -12.52 10.06 -9.04
N TRP A 25 -12.57 9.02 -9.89
CA TRP A 25 -13.81 8.64 -10.57
C TRP A 25 -14.61 7.72 -9.65
N GLN A 26 -15.12 6.60 -10.14
CA GLN A 26 -15.88 5.65 -9.32
C GLN A 26 -15.05 5.11 -8.14
N ASN A 27 -15.68 5.04 -6.98
CA ASN A 27 -15.17 4.59 -5.69
C ASN A 27 -16.26 3.86 -4.89
N TYR A 28 -16.89 2.84 -5.51
CA TYR A 28 -17.89 1.99 -4.88
C TYR A 28 -19.12 2.75 -4.34
N GLY A 29 -19.49 3.88 -4.95
CA GLY A 29 -20.60 4.74 -4.52
C GLY A 29 -20.29 5.60 -3.30
N ALA A 30 -19.02 5.79 -2.96
CA ALA A 30 -18.62 6.71 -1.90
C ALA A 30 -18.91 8.18 -2.26
N SER A 31 -18.95 9.05 -1.25
CA SER A 31 -19.20 10.49 -1.43
C SER A 31 -18.18 11.19 -2.33
N ASN A 32 -16.92 10.75 -2.28
CA ASN A 32 -15.80 11.39 -2.99
C ASN A 32 -15.66 10.99 -4.48
N GLU A 33 -16.75 10.55 -5.11
CA GLU A 33 -16.73 10.18 -6.53
C GLU A 33 -16.78 11.42 -7.44
N ASN A 34 -16.07 11.32 -8.57
CA ASN A 34 -16.06 12.33 -9.64
C ASN A 34 -15.52 13.71 -9.24
N GLU A 35 -14.54 13.75 -8.34
CA GLU A 35 -13.89 14.99 -7.92
C GLU A 35 -12.38 14.87 -7.66
N TRP A 36 -11.73 16.02 -7.44
CA TRP A 36 -10.34 16.06 -7.01
C TRP A 36 -10.29 15.85 -5.50
N ASP A 37 -9.89 14.65 -5.10
CA ASP A 37 -9.93 14.25 -3.70
C ASP A 37 -8.62 13.59 -3.24
N GLY A 38 -8.00 14.25 -2.27
CA GLY A 38 -6.83 13.80 -1.55
C GLY A 38 -5.51 13.83 -2.33
N TYR A 39 -4.47 13.51 -1.57
CA TYR A 39 -3.08 13.43 -2.02
C TYR A 39 -2.46 12.10 -1.61
N ARG A 40 -1.40 11.71 -2.31
CA ARG A 40 -0.59 10.53 -1.97
C ARG A 40 0.89 10.87 -1.96
N PHE A 41 1.58 10.45 -0.92
CA PHE A 41 3.04 10.32 -0.90
C PHE A 41 3.36 8.84 -0.98
N LYS A 42 4.22 8.48 -1.93
CA LYS A 42 4.71 7.13 -2.12
C LYS A 42 6.21 7.12 -1.95
N VAL A 43 6.67 6.32 -1.00
CA VAL A 43 8.07 5.90 -0.89
C VAL A 43 8.18 4.45 -1.31
N LYS A 44 9.20 4.13 -2.11
CA LYS A 44 9.55 2.75 -2.48
C LYS A 44 11.06 2.61 -2.41
N TYR A 45 11.53 1.50 -1.87
CA TYR A 45 12.94 1.15 -1.88
C TYR A 45 13.16 -0.33 -2.16
N PHE A 46 14.31 -0.64 -2.74
CA PHE A 46 14.74 -1.98 -3.11
C PHE A 46 16.16 -2.21 -2.60
N VAL A 47 16.36 -3.31 -1.89
CA VAL A 47 17.64 -3.66 -1.25
C VAL A 47 18.01 -5.09 -1.65
N PRO A 48 19.03 -5.30 -2.49
CA PRO A 48 19.65 -6.61 -2.67
C PRO A 48 20.19 -7.12 -1.32
N ILE A 49 19.97 -8.39 -0.99
CA ILE A 49 20.46 -8.97 0.26
C ILE A 49 21.64 -9.90 -0.03
N THR A 50 21.37 -11.05 -0.65
CA THR A 50 22.36 -12.12 -0.83
C THR A 50 21.87 -13.18 -1.81
N ASP A 51 22.70 -14.20 -2.03
CA ASP A 51 22.31 -15.44 -2.72
C ASP A 51 21.81 -16.44 -1.68
N LEU A 52 20.64 -17.04 -1.92
CA LEU A 52 20.01 -18.00 -1.03
C LEU A 52 19.41 -19.15 -1.85
N TRP A 53 19.72 -20.40 -1.50
CA TRP A 53 19.16 -21.60 -2.15
C TRP A 53 19.25 -21.59 -3.69
N GLY A 54 20.32 -21.03 -4.23
CA GLY A 54 20.55 -20.91 -5.68
C GLY A 54 19.81 -19.75 -6.36
N GLY A 55 19.06 -18.94 -5.62
CA GLY A 55 18.38 -17.74 -6.12
C GLY A 55 18.95 -16.45 -5.49
N LYS A 56 18.47 -15.30 -5.98
CA LYS A 56 18.79 -13.96 -5.48
C LYS A 56 17.72 -13.50 -4.49
N LEU A 57 18.11 -13.34 -3.23
CA LEU A 57 17.26 -12.81 -2.18
C LEU A 57 17.35 -11.28 -2.16
N SER A 58 16.18 -10.64 -2.12
CA SER A 58 16.06 -9.19 -2.05
C SER A 58 14.92 -8.79 -1.14
N TYR A 59 15.00 -7.56 -0.64
CA TYR A 59 13.95 -6.93 0.13
C TYR A 59 13.39 -5.72 -0.62
N ILE A 60 12.06 -5.64 -0.66
CA ILE A 60 11.34 -4.54 -1.29
C ILE A 60 10.39 -3.95 -0.26
N GLY A 61 10.48 -2.65 -0.05
CA GLY A 61 9.54 -1.93 0.79
C GLY A 61 8.87 -0.81 0.00
N PHE A 62 7.58 -0.61 0.24
CA PHE A 62 6.92 0.60 -0.21
C PHE A 62 5.76 0.96 0.70
N THR A 63 5.53 2.26 0.85
CA THR A 63 4.43 2.79 1.66
C THR A 63 3.70 3.85 0.87
N ASN A 64 2.39 3.72 0.83
CA ASN A 64 1.49 4.79 0.40
C ASN A 64 0.95 5.48 1.64
N PHE A 65 1.16 6.79 1.72
CA PHE A 65 0.52 7.67 2.67
C PHE A 65 -0.51 8.48 1.91
N ASP A 66 -1.78 8.24 2.19
CA ASP A 66 -2.91 8.97 1.62
C ASP A 66 -3.46 9.93 2.67
N TRP A 67 -3.68 11.18 2.31
CA TRP A 67 -4.23 12.18 3.23
C TRP A 67 -5.00 13.28 2.49
N GLY A 68 -5.72 14.10 3.26
CA GLY A 68 -6.41 15.27 2.76
C GLY A 68 -7.64 14.92 1.93
N SER A 69 -8.19 13.73 2.11
CA SER A 69 -9.43 13.33 1.46
C SER A 69 -10.64 13.85 2.24
N ASP A 70 -11.66 14.33 1.54
CA ASP A 70 -12.93 14.80 2.11
C ASP A 70 -13.81 13.67 2.66
N LEU A 71 -13.56 12.44 2.21
CA LEU A 71 -14.28 11.24 2.65
C LEU A 71 -14.21 11.01 4.17
N GLY A 72 -13.32 11.69 4.89
CA GLY A 72 -13.33 11.72 6.36
C GLY A 72 -14.51 12.45 6.99
N ASP A 73 -15.23 13.26 6.24
CA ASP A 73 -16.45 13.95 6.68
C ASP A 73 -17.66 13.00 6.76
N ASP A 74 -17.56 11.84 6.11
CA ASP A 74 -18.57 10.79 6.15
C ASP A 74 -18.47 9.92 7.42
N PRO A 75 -19.60 9.44 7.95
CA PRO A 75 -19.61 8.46 9.03
C PRO A 75 -18.83 7.19 8.68
N ASN A 76 -18.02 6.71 9.62
CA ASN A 76 -17.24 5.46 9.53
C ASN A 76 -16.09 5.48 8.51
N ARG A 77 -15.75 6.64 7.98
CA ARG A 77 -14.71 6.84 6.96
C ARG A 77 -13.59 7.75 7.49
N THR A 78 -12.48 7.86 6.75
CA THR A 78 -11.32 8.67 7.18
C THR A 78 -10.74 9.50 6.04
N SER A 79 -10.22 10.68 6.38
CA SER A 79 -9.54 11.58 5.44
C SER A 79 -8.13 11.12 5.06
N ASN A 80 -7.65 10.03 5.67
CA ASN A 80 -6.32 9.48 5.47
C ASN A 80 -6.30 7.96 5.56
N SER A 81 -5.28 7.36 4.95
CA SER A 81 -5.03 5.92 4.96
C SER A 81 -3.54 5.66 4.74
N ILE A 82 -2.98 4.63 5.39
CA ILE A 82 -1.61 4.17 5.13
C ILE A 82 -1.67 2.70 4.74
N ALA A 83 -0.94 2.34 3.68
CA ALA A 83 -0.67 0.96 3.32
C ALA A 83 0.84 0.77 3.11
N SER A 84 1.49 0.07 4.05
CA SER A 84 2.93 -0.21 4.04
C SER A 84 3.17 -1.67 3.75
N SER A 85 4.00 -1.98 2.75
CA SER A 85 4.32 -3.35 2.32
C SER A 85 5.80 -3.63 2.53
N HIS A 86 6.08 -4.82 3.07
CA HIS A 86 7.40 -5.37 3.33
C HIS A 86 7.48 -6.71 2.62
N ILE A 87 8.35 -6.82 1.61
CA ILE A 87 8.41 -7.97 0.71
C ILE A 87 9.79 -8.58 0.80
N LEU A 88 9.83 -9.87 1.09
CA LEU A 88 11.03 -10.68 0.93
C LEU A 88 10.84 -11.55 -0.32
N ALA A 89 11.69 -11.35 -1.33
CA ALA A 89 11.56 -11.98 -2.64
C ALA A 89 12.80 -12.82 -2.96
N LEU A 90 12.59 -14.09 -3.32
CA LEU A 90 13.60 -15.02 -3.80
C LEU A 90 13.40 -15.26 -5.30
N ASN A 91 14.37 -14.83 -6.11
CA ASN A 91 14.28 -14.85 -7.57
C ASN A 91 15.28 -15.84 -8.16
N TYR A 92 14.81 -16.70 -9.05
CA TYR A 92 15.62 -17.55 -9.93
C TYR A 92 15.61 -16.98 -11.36
N ASP A 93 16.15 -17.73 -12.32
CA ASP A 93 16.18 -17.34 -13.74
C ASP A 93 14.77 -17.02 -14.28
N HIS A 94 13.79 -17.84 -13.91
CA HIS A 94 12.39 -17.60 -14.26
C HIS A 94 11.44 -17.60 -13.07
N TRP A 95 11.54 -18.60 -12.18
CA TRP A 95 10.65 -18.70 -11.02
C TRP A 95 10.98 -17.66 -9.95
N HIS A 96 9.96 -17.14 -9.28
CA HIS A 96 10.15 -16.32 -8.09
C HIS A 96 9.10 -16.62 -7.03
N TYR A 97 9.51 -16.45 -5.77
CA TYR A 97 8.69 -16.65 -4.59
C TYR A 97 8.77 -15.38 -3.73
N SER A 98 7.66 -14.94 -3.17
CA SER A 98 7.66 -13.78 -2.28
C SER A 98 6.74 -13.95 -1.09
N VAL A 99 7.24 -13.52 0.08
CA VAL A 99 6.44 -13.33 1.29
C VAL A 99 6.23 -11.83 1.47
N VAL A 100 4.98 -11.43 1.64
CA VAL A 100 4.59 -10.03 1.82
C VAL A 100 3.93 -9.87 3.17
N ALA A 101 4.50 -9.02 4.02
CA ALA A 101 3.80 -8.48 5.19
C ALA A 101 3.29 -7.08 4.85
N ARG A 102 1.98 -6.85 4.97
CA ARG A 102 1.37 -5.55 4.71
C ARG A 102 0.68 -5.02 5.96
N TYR A 103 1.07 -3.84 6.38
CA TYR A 103 0.40 -3.09 7.43
C TYR A 103 -0.55 -2.06 6.81
N PHE A 104 -1.71 -1.93 7.44
CA PHE A 104 -2.67 -0.89 7.15
C PHE A 104 -2.93 -0.04 8.37
N HIS A 105 -3.12 1.26 8.15
CA HIS A 105 -3.76 2.18 9.09
C HIS A 105 -4.94 2.83 8.37
N ASN A 106 -6.16 2.63 8.87
CA ASN A 106 -7.39 3.02 8.19
C ASN A 106 -7.44 2.50 6.74
N GLY A 107 -7.11 1.22 6.53
CA GLY A 107 -7.07 0.58 5.23
C GLY A 107 -8.35 0.83 4.43
N GLY A 108 -8.19 1.34 3.20
CA GLY A 108 -9.32 1.69 2.33
C GLY A 108 -10.12 2.92 2.81
N GLN A 109 -9.51 3.76 3.65
CA GLN A 109 -10.13 4.92 4.29
C GLN A 109 -11.37 4.57 5.14
N TRP A 110 -11.38 3.36 5.71
CA TRP A 110 -12.36 2.97 6.72
C TRP A 110 -11.85 3.38 8.10
N GLN A 111 -12.70 4.03 8.90
CA GLN A 111 -12.36 4.34 10.28
C GLN A 111 -12.25 3.07 11.09
N ASN A 112 -11.06 2.84 11.66
CA ASN A 112 -10.83 1.65 12.45
C ASN A 112 -11.71 1.65 13.71
N GLY A 113 -12.36 0.52 13.98
CA GLY A 113 -13.29 0.36 15.09
C GLY A 113 -14.70 0.90 14.83
N ALA A 114 -14.97 1.49 13.66
CA ALA A 114 -16.32 1.92 13.29
C ALA A 114 -17.31 0.75 13.40
N LYS A 115 -18.46 0.99 14.02
CA LYS A 115 -19.53 -0.01 14.14
C LYS A 115 -20.40 0.02 12.89
N LEU A 116 -20.56 -1.13 12.26
CA LEU A 116 -21.26 -1.33 11.01
C LEU A 116 -22.26 -2.47 11.17
N ASN A 117 -23.31 -2.47 10.36
CA ASN A 117 -24.25 -3.57 10.25
C ASN A 117 -24.73 -3.65 8.79
N TRP A 118 -24.47 -4.77 8.14
CA TRP A 118 -24.83 -5.01 6.73
C TRP A 118 -25.99 -6.00 6.58
N GLY A 119 -26.79 -6.18 7.63
CA GLY A 119 -27.95 -7.07 7.65
C GLY A 119 -27.71 -8.42 8.34
N ASP A 120 -26.50 -8.68 8.84
CA ASP A 120 -26.13 -9.92 9.55
C ASP A 120 -25.55 -9.66 10.96
N GLY A 121 -25.99 -8.54 11.57
CA GLY A 121 -25.59 -8.13 12.91
C GLY A 121 -24.46 -7.10 12.94
N ASP A 122 -24.23 -6.57 14.14
CA ASP A 122 -23.25 -5.53 14.37
C ASP A 122 -21.83 -6.11 14.34
N PHE A 123 -20.93 -5.43 13.63
CA PHE A 123 -19.50 -5.72 13.64
C PHE A 123 -18.68 -4.43 13.69
N SER A 124 -17.40 -4.56 14.02
CA SER A 124 -16.47 -3.43 14.01
C SER A 124 -15.49 -3.55 12.85
N ALA A 125 -15.28 -2.46 12.12
CA ALA A 125 -14.29 -2.38 11.06
C ALA A 125 -12.88 -2.62 11.64
N LYS A 126 -12.13 -3.56 11.05
CA LYS A 126 -10.73 -3.85 11.39
C LYS A 126 -9.83 -3.37 10.26
N SER A 127 -9.78 -2.06 10.07
CA SER A 127 -9.04 -1.42 8.98
C SER A 127 -7.57 -1.11 9.34
N THR A 128 -7.19 -1.23 10.61
CA THR A 128 -5.80 -1.07 11.07
C THR A 128 -5.25 -2.40 11.56
N GLY A 129 -4.12 -2.83 11.01
CA GLY A 129 -3.49 -4.10 11.35
C GLY A 129 -2.63 -4.69 10.24
N TRP A 130 -2.24 -5.95 10.42
CA TRP A 130 -1.40 -6.69 9.49
C TRP A 130 -2.20 -7.68 8.66
N GLY A 131 -1.82 -7.81 7.39
CA GLY A 131 -2.20 -8.89 6.49
C GLY A 131 -0.96 -9.44 5.78
N GLY A 132 -1.09 -10.62 5.18
CA GLY A 132 0.02 -11.30 4.52
C GLY A 132 -0.36 -11.83 3.14
N TYR A 133 0.63 -11.94 2.25
CA TYR A 133 0.48 -12.58 0.94
C TYR A 133 1.67 -13.53 0.68
N LEU A 134 1.38 -14.62 -0.02
CA LEU A 134 2.37 -15.49 -0.63
C LEU A 134 2.20 -15.40 -2.15
N VAL A 135 3.30 -15.18 -2.86
CA VAL A 135 3.31 -15.03 -4.32
C VAL A 135 4.27 -16.03 -4.92
N VAL A 136 3.82 -16.73 -5.96
CA VAL A 136 4.63 -17.61 -6.80
C VAL A 136 4.37 -17.21 -8.26
N GLY A 137 5.44 -16.97 -9.01
CA GLY A 137 5.31 -16.52 -10.40
C GLY A 137 6.48 -16.94 -11.26
N TYR A 138 6.33 -16.71 -12.57
CA TYR A 138 7.30 -17.00 -13.62
C TYR A 138 7.57 -15.73 -14.44
N ASN A 139 8.84 -15.36 -14.58
CA ASN A 139 9.29 -14.27 -15.44
C ASN A 139 9.52 -14.81 -16.86
N PHE A 140 8.73 -14.31 -17.83
CA PHE A 140 8.76 -14.70 -19.24
C PHE A 140 9.93 -14.10 -20.01
#